data_AF-A0A920MEL6-F1
#
_entry.id   AF-A0A920MEL6-F1
#
_cell.length_a   1.000
_cell.length_b   1.000
_cell.length_c   1.000
_cell.angle_alpha   90.00
_cell.angle_beta   90.00
_cell.angle_gamma   90.00
#
_symmetry.space_group_name_H-M   'P 1'
#
loop_
_entity.id
_entity.type
_entity.pdbx_description
1 polymer ?
#
loop_
_entity_poly.entity_id
_entity_poly.type
_entity_poly.pdbx_seq_one_letter_code
_entity_poly.pdbx_strand_id
1 'polypeptide(L)'
;MDVTNVNEILSLADKYENQSIDLLINNAGMSGDRANQAWGQIDKKEFEKLMSINAFGAFKVSEAFSKNISMSEEKKIVAISSVAGSISSMGPPSHFQFCLLVKLPFNMAMKTIALRLKETGDCYIKEPGALIPGHSDRHLDYHLKRQKRRLILTTKVIQQSRQKRALSE
;
A
#
# COMPACT_ATOMS: atom_id res chain seq x y z
N MET A 1 6.48 12.59 -0.40
CA MET A 1 7.25 11.56 0.29
C MET A 1 7.36 10.37 -0.63
N ASP A 2 8.58 10.10 -1.07
CA ASP A 2 8.93 8.84 -1.70
C ASP A 2 8.97 7.73 -0.64
N VAL A 3 8.13 6.70 -0.80
CA VAL A 3 8.05 5.59 0.15
C VAL A 3 9.26 4.65 0.09
N THR A 4 10.13 4.81 -0.90
CA THR A 4 11.40 4.07 -1.00
C THR A 4 12.55 4.79 -0.30
N ASN A 5 12.38 6.07 0.05
CA ASN A 5 13.37 6.87 0.75
C ASN A 5 13.09 6.89 2.25
N VAL A 6 13.83 6.09 3.01
CA VAL A 6 13.65 5.98 4.47
C VAL A 6 13.84 7.32 5.18
N ASN A 7 14.77 8.16 4.72
CA ASN A 7 15.02 9.45 5.35
C ASN A 7 13.82 10.39 5.19
N GLU A 8 13.18 10.41 4.02
CA GLU A 8 11.94 11.19 3.83
C GLU A 8 10.79 10.69 4.72
N ILE A 9 10.68 9.36 4.91
CA ILE A 9 9.68 8.77 5.80
C ILE A 9 9.91 9.23 7.24
N LEU A 10 11.15 9.10 7.73
CA LEU A 10 11.50 9.45 9.10
C LEU A 10 11.38 10.95 9.34
N SER A 11 11.90 11.79 8.44
CA SER A 11 11.74 13.24 8.54
C SER A 11 10.27 13.67 8.55
N LEU A 12 9.39 12.97 7.83
CA LEU A 12 7.97 13.24 7.89
C LEU A 12 7.35 12.77 9.21
N ALA A 13 7.72 11.60 9.71
CA ALA A 13 7.28 11.10 11.00
C ALA A 13 7.68 12.05 12.14
N ASP A 14 8.93 12.53 12.13
CA ASP A 14 9.46 13.51 13.09
C ASP A 14 8.70 14.83 13.02
N LYS A 15 8.36 15.30 11.81
CA LYS A 15 7.54 16.52 11.63
C LYS A 15 6.16 16.40 12.29
N TYR A 16 5.60 15.19 12.31
CA TYR A 16 4.31 14.90 12.93
C TYR A 16 4.45 14.27 14.33
N GLU A 17 5.63 14.35 14.94
CA GLU A 17 5.83 13.83 16.29
C GLU A 17 4.79 14.42 17.26
N ASN A 18 4.26 13.58 18.16
CA ASN A 18 3.21 13.92 19.12
C ASN A 18 1.86 14.38 18.50
N GLN A 19 1.68 14.22 17.20
CA GLN A 19 0.39 14.44 16.55
C GLN A 19 -0.32 13.11 16.31
N SER A 20 -1.56 13.01 16.80
CA SER A 20 -2.42 11.85 16.57
C SER A 20 -2.81 11.77 15.08
N ILE A 21 -2.69 10.57 14.50
CA ILE A 21 -3.15 10.26 13.15
C ILE A 21 -4.27 9.23 13.27
N ASP A 22 -5.45 9.56 12.77
CA ASP A 22 -6.60 8.66 12.88
C ASP A 22 -6.63 7.60 11.78
N LEU A 23 -6.07 7.94 10.62
CA LEU A 23 -6.09 7.11 9.43
C LEU A 23 -4.80 7.25 8.63
N LEU A 24 -4.05 6.15 8.54
CA LEU A 24 -2.95 5.99 7.60
C LEU A 24 -3.41 5.18 6.39
N ILE A 25 -3.22 5.71 5.18
CA ILE A 25 -3.55 5.04 3.93
C ILE A 25 -2.26 4.69 3.17
N ASN A 26 -1.92 3.40 3.15
CA ASN A 26 -0.90 2.83 2.28
C ASN A 26 -1.47 2.65 0.87
N ASN A 27 -1.33 3.70 0.07
CA ASN A 27 -1.84 3.78 -1.30
C ASN A 27 -0.71 3.81 -2.36
N ALA A 28 0.53 4.12 -1.98
CA ALA A 28 1.67 4.00 -2.88
C ALA A 28 1.81 2.56 -3.41
N GLY A 29 1.88 2.43 -4.73
CA GLY A 29 2.01 1.14 -5.39
C GLY A 29 2.26 1.31 -6.88
N MET A 30 2.92 0.31 -7.46
CA MET A 30 3.21 0.20 -8.88
C MET A 30 2.97 -1.24 -9.35
N SER A 31 2.50 -1.41 -10.59
CA SER A 31 2.33 -2.73 -11.20
C SER A 31 3.48 -3.14 -12.13
N GLY A 32 4.36 -2.20 -12.46
CA GLY A 32 5.44 -2.37 -13.43
C GLY A 32 4.96 -2.62 -14.85
N ASP A 33 5.92 -2.84 -15.75
CA ASP A 33 5.65 -3.23 -17.13
C ASP A 33 5.44 -4.75 -17.22
N ARG A 34 4.23 -5.15 -17.63
CA ARG A 34 3.84 -6.56 -17.75
C ARG A 34 4.60 -7.29 -18.85
N ALA A 35 5.01 -6.60 -19.91
CA ALA A 35 5.76 -7.21 -21.00
C ALA A 35 7.18 -7.58 -20.54
N ASN A 36 7.83 -6.68 -19.81
CA ASN A 36 9.18 -6.84 -19.27
C ASN A 36 9.23 -7.62 -17.94
N GLN A 37 8.11 -8.24 -17.56
CA GLN A 37 7.99 -9.03 -16.33
C GLN A 37 7.21 -10.34 -16.56
N ALA A 38 7.15 -10.77 -17.83
CA ALA A 38 6.66 -12.10 -18.17
C ALA A 38 7.67 -13.18 -17.74
N TRP A 39 7.20 -14.43 -17.65
CA TRP A 39 8.07 -15.57 -17.41
C TRP A 39 9.21 -15.63 -18.44
N GLY A 40 10.45 -15.76 -17.96
CA GLY A 40 11.65 -15.74 -18.81
C GLY A 40 12.13 -14.35 -19.24
N GLN A 41 11.42 -13.28 -18.88
CA GLN A 41 11.75 -11.88 -19.21
C GLN A 41 11.84 -10.98 -17.98
N ILE A 42 11.90 -11.56 -16.77
CA ILE A 42 11.90 -10.82 -15.50
C ILE A 42 13.12 -9.88 -15.46
N ASP A 43 12.87 -8.58 -15.56
CA ASP A 43 13.90 -7.57 -15.28
C ASP A 43 14.08 -7.42 -13.77
N LYS A 44 15.31 -7.69 -13.31
CA LYS A 44 15.65 -7.64 -11.89
C LYS A 44 15.45 -6.25 -11.28
N LYS A 45 15.84 -5.19 -12.00
CA LYS A 45 15.82 -3.82 -11.46
C LYS A 45 14.39 -3.35 -11.22
N GLU A 46 13.50 -3.61 -12.17
CA GLU A 46 12.08 -3.32 -12.05
C GLU A 46 11.44 -4.18 -10.95
N PHE A 47 11.79 -5.47 -10.83
CA PHE A 47 11.31 -6.30 -9.72
C PHE A 47 11.71 -5.73 -8.34
N GLU A 48 12.98 -5.40 -8.15
CA GLU A 48 13.50 -4.81 -6.90
C GLU A 48 12.80 -3.47 -6.59
N LYS A 49 12.59 -2.63 -7.61
CA LYS A 49 11.86 -1.37 -7.48
C LYS A 49 10.41 -1.60 -7.03
N LEU A 50 9.71 -2.56 -7.63
CA LEU A 50 8.32 -2.85 -7.27
C LEU A 50 8.19 -3.41 -5.86
N MET A 51 9.13 -4.23 -5.43
CA MET A 51 9.21 -4.73 -4.05
C MET A 51 9.51 -3.60 -3.07
N SER A 52 10.44 -2.70 -3.42
CA SER A 52 10.77 -1.53 -2.62
C SER A 52 9.56 -0.62 -2.42
N ILE A 53 8.79 -0.35 -3.49
CA ILE A 53 7.61 0.52 -3.43
C ILE A 53 6.43 -0.15 -2.73
N ASN A 54 5.99 -1.32 -3.23
CA ASN A 54 4.73 -1.92 -2.80
C ASN A 54 4.85 -2.56 -1.42
N ALA A 55 5.95 -3.25 -1.11
CA ALA A 55 6.07 -4.02 0.11
C ALA A 55 6.87 -3.26 1.19
N PHE A 56 8.14 -2.97 0.90
CA PHE A 56 9.03 -2.35 1.88
C PHE A 56 8.54 -0.95 2.27
N GLY A 57 8.19 -0.10 1.30
CA GLY A 57 7.74 1.26 1.57
C GLY A 57 6.49 1.32 2.43
N ALA A 58 5.46 0.52 2.09
CA ALA A 58 4.25 0.46 2.90
C ALA A 58 4.50 -0.08 4.32
N PHE A 59 5.39 -1.08 4.45
CA PHE A 59 5.79 -1.60 5.75
C PHE A 59 6.48 -0.50 6.58
N LYS A 60 7.47 0.18 5.99
CA LYS A 60 8.28 1.19 6.68
C LYS A 60 7.49 2.42 7.07
N VAL A 61 6.55 2.86 6.22
CA VAL A 61 5.61 3.94 6.56
C VAL A 61 4.74 3.54 7.75
N SER A 62 4.17 2.34 7.75
CA SER A 62 3.36 1.86 8.87
C SER A 62 4.16 1.75 10.17
N GLU A 63 5.42 1.30 10.08
CA GLU A 63 6.33 1.27 11.22
C GLU A 63 6.59 2.67 11.78
N ALA A 64 6.97 3.62 10.93
CA ALA A 64 7.33 4.98 11.33
C ALA A 64 6.18 5.74 11.99
N PHE A 65 4.95 5.57 11.50
CA PHE A 65 3.77 6.26 12.02
C PHE A 65 3.00 5.45 13.08
N SER A 66 3.50 4.30 13.52
CA SER A 66 2.81 3.41 14.47
C SER A 66 2.44 4.12 15.78
N LYS A 67 3.35 4.93 16.33
CA LYS A 67 3.09 5.76 17.52
C LYS A 67 2.03 6.83 17.29
N ASN A 68 2.05 7.48 16.13
CA ASN A 68 1.03 8.48 15.77
C ASN A 68 -0.37 7.88 15.71
N ILE A 69 -0.46 6.66 15.17
CA ILE A 69 -1.72 5.92 15.06
C ILE A 69 -2.19 5.45 16.44
N SER A 70 -1.29 5.03 17.33
CA SER A 70 -1.68 4.55 18.66
C SER A 70 -2.25 5.64 19.58
N MET A 71 -1.89 6.90 19.33
CA MET A 71 -2.46 8.07 20.01
C MET A 71 -3.90 8.40 19.57
N SER A 72 -4.38 7.84 18.45
CA SER A 72 -5.76 8.04 18.00
C SER A 72 -6.72 7.13 18.77
N GLU A 73 -7.98 7.53 18.84
CA GLU A 73 -9.08 6.63 19.27
C GLU A 73 -9.51 5.68 18.15
N GLU A 74 -9.33 6.06 16.87
CA GLU A 74 -9.73 5.26 15.71
C GLU A 74 -8.70 4.18 15.40
N LYS A 75 -7.41 4.54 15.46
CA LYS A 75 -6.26 3.66 15.27
C LYS A 75 -6.38 2.83 14.00
N LYS A 76 -6.46 3.46 12.82
CA LYS A 76 -6.70 2.76 11.54
C LYS A 76 -5.54 2.87 10.58
N ILE A 77 -5.13 1.72 10.05
CA ILE A 77 -4.27 1.62 8.87
C ILE A 77 -5.08 0.94 7.76
N VAL A 78 -5.13 1.56 6.59
CA VAL A 78 -5.80 1.05 5.38
C VAL A 78 -4.75 0.82 4.31
N ALA A 79 -4.76 -0.38 3.73
CA ALA A 79 -3.87 -0.76 2.65
C ALA A 79 -4.68 -1.00 1.38
N ILE A 80 -4.35 -0.29 0.29
CA ILE A 80 -5.01 -0.46 -0.99
C ILE A 80 -4.32 -1.59 -1.75
N SER A 81 -4.92 -2.79 -1.69
CA SER A 81 -4.45 -4.00 -2.37
C SER A 81 -5.44 -4.50 -3.44
N SER A 82 -5.05 -5.56 -4.13
CA SER A 82 -5.86 -6.29 -5.12
C SER A 82 -6.01 -7.76 -4.73
N VAL A 83 -7.09 -8.41 -5.19
CA VAL A 83 -7.31 -9.87 -5.05
C VAL A 83 -6.11 -10.67 -5.58
N ALA A 84 -5.40 -10.08 -6.55
CA ALA A 84 -4.13 -10.56 -7.10
C ALA A 84 -3.09 -10.97 -6.04
N GLY A 85 -3.06 -10.36 -4.86
CA GLY A 85 -2.11 -10.72 -3.81
C GLY A 85 -2.51 -11.94 -2.95
N SER A 86 -3.62 -12.61 -3.25
CA SER A 86 -4.13 -13.75 -2.48
C SER A 86 -3.62 -15.08 -3.02
N ILE A 87 -2.93 -15.85 -2.18
CA ILE A 87 -2.45 -17.20 -2.52
C ILE A 87 -3.63 -18.13 -2.81
N SER A 88 -4.71 -18.05 -2.02
CA SER A 88 -5.89 -18.90 -2.19
C SER A 88 -6.70 -18.57 -3.45
N SER A 89 -6.47 -17.41 -4.05
CA SER A 89 -7.12 -16.98 -5.30
C SER A 89 -6.23 -17.22 -6.53
N MET A 90 -5.12 -17.95 -6.37
CA MET A 90 -4.19 -18.24 -7.47
C MET A 90 -4.77 -19.31 -8.40
N GLY A 91 -4.85 -18.97 -9.68
CA GLY A 91 -5.24 -19.89 -10.75
C GLY A 91 -4.04 -20.38 -11.57
N PRO A 92 -4.29 -21.00 -12.74
CA PRO A 92 -3.23 -21.43 -13.66
C PRO A 92 -2.28 -20.29 -14.05
N PRO A 93 -1.04 -20.62 -14.47
CA PRO A 93 -0.09 -19.61 -14.90
C PRO A 93 -0.61 -18.68 -15.98
N SER A 94 -0.38 -17.39 -15.80
CA SER A 94 -0.81 -16.33 -16.70
C SER A 94 0.18 -15.18 -16.68
N HIS A 95 0.15 -14.35 -17.72
CA HIS A 95 0.96 -13.13 -17.82
C HIS A 95 0.72 -12.12 -16.66
N PHE A 96 -0.29 -12.35 -15.81
CA PHE A 96 -0.58 -11.54 -14.63
C PHE A 96 0.11 -12.02 -13.34
N GLN A 97 0.78 -13.18 -13.35
CA GLN A 97 1.39 -13.78 -12.16
C GLN A 97 2.41 -12.86 -11.48
N PHE A 98 3.10 -12.05 -12.27
CA PHE A 98 4.05 -11.10 -11.73
C PHE A 98 3.41 -10.03 -10.82
N CYS A 99 2.24 -9.52 -11.21
CA CYS A 99 1.46 -8.63 -10.33
C CYS A 99 1.08 -9.33 -9.02
N LEU A 100 0.87 -10.65 -9.03
CA LEU A 100 0.60 -11.43 -7.82
C LEU A 100 1.84 -11.48 -6.91
N LEU A 101 3.01 -11.77 -7.50
CA LEU A 101 4.30 -11.89 -6.79
C LEU A 101 4.67 -10.62 -6.02
N VAL A 102 4.42 -9.44 -6.57
CA VAL A 102 4.75 -8.18 -5.90
C VAL A 102 3.68 -7.72 -4.88
N LYS A 103 2.46 -8.27 -4.95
CA LYS A 103 1.35 -7.92 -4.05
C LYS A 103 1.20 -8.87 -2.86
N LEU A 104 1.69 -10.11 -2.97
CA LEU A 104 1.72 -11.07 -1.86
C LEU A 104 2.58 -10.55 -0.68
N PRO A 105 3.83 -10.08 -0.88
CA PRO A 105 4.65 -9.51 0.18
C PRO A 105 4.01 -8.27 0.83
N PHE A 106 3.29 -7.45 0.05
CA PHE A 106 2.53 -6.32 0.58
C PHE A 106 1.41 -6.77 1.52
N ASN A 107 0.58 -7.74 1.10
CA ASN A 107 -0.49 -8.28 1.95
C ASN A 107 0.08 -8.91 3.22
N MET A 108 1.18 -9.66 3.11
CA MET A 108 1.86 -10.27 4.25
C MET A 108 2.40 -9.20 5.20
N ALA A 109 3.06 -8.16 4.69
CA ALA A 109 3.57 -7.04 5.48
C ALA A 109 2.44 -6.38 6.29
N MET A 110 1.30 -6.09 5.66
CA MET A 110 0.15 -5.49 6.35
C MET A 110 -0.44 -6.43 7.42
N LYS A 111 -0.48 -7.74 7.14
CA LYS A 111 -0.91 -8.74 8.13
C LYS A 111 0.05 -8.82 9.32
N THR A 112 1.36 -8.78 9.09
CA THR A 112 2.38 -8.74 10.15
C THR A 112 2.21 -7.51 11.03
N ILE A 113 2.02 -6.33 10.45
CA ILE A 113 1.80 -5.09 11.21
C ILE A 113 0.49 -5.20 12.02
N ALA A 114 -0.56 -5.76 11.43
CA ALA A 114 -1.85 -5.94 12.12
C ALA A 114 -1.71 -6.80 13.37
N LEU A 115 -0.98 -7.91 13.25
CA LEU A 115 -0.71 -8.79 14.38
C LEU A 115 0.17 -8.09 15.43
N ARG A 116 1.23 -7.39 14.99
CA ARG A 116 2.13 -6.67 15.88
C ARG A 116 1.40 -5.61 16.71
N LEU A 117 0.56 -4.79 16.09
CA LEU A 117 -0.16 -3.74 16.79
C LEU A 117 -1.33 -4.28 17.65
N LYS A 118 -1.83 -5.48 17.32
CA LYS A 118 -2.79 -6.18 18.19
C LYS A 118 -2.12 -6.68 19.47
N GLU A 119 -0.89 -7.19 19.40
CA GLU A 119 -0.11 -7.60 20.57
C GLU A 119 0.13 -6.44 21.55
N THR A 120 0.35 -5.23 21.03
CA THR A 120 0.63 -4.05 21.87
C THR A 120 -0.63 -3.32 22.36
N GLY A 121 -1.83 -3.70 21.91
CA GLY A 121 -3.09 -3.03 22.26
C GLY A 121 -3.29 -1.66 21.57
N ASP A 122 -2.44 -1.36 20.60
CA ASP A 122 -2.29 -0.01 20.05
C ASP A 122 -3.19 0.27 18.85
N CYS A 123 -3.64 -0.74 18.09
CA CYS A 123 -4.31 -0.50 16.81
C CYS A 123 -5.20 -1.64 16.34
N TYR A 124 -6.29 -1.27 15.66
CA TYR A 124 -7.08 -2.17 14.83
C TYR A 124 -6.74 -1.93 13.35
N ILE A 125 -6.04 -2.87 12.72
CA ILE A 125 -5.91 -2.88 11.25
C ILE A 125 -7.09 -3.67 10.69
N LYS A 126 -7.94 -3.00 9.89
CA LYS A 126 -8.88 -3.72 9.03
C LYS A 126 -8.04 -4.42 7.95
N GLU A 127 -8.05 -5.75 7.97
CA GLU A 127 -7.30 -6.57 7.01
C GLU A 127 -7.51 -6.07 5.56
N PRO A 128 -6.47 -6.06 4.72
CA PRO A 128 -6.63 -5.69 3.32
C PRO A 128 -7.58 -6.67 2.62
N GLY A 129 -8.79 -6.19 2.33
CA GLY A 129 -9.63 -6.71 1.25
C GLY A 129 -9.31 -5.95 -0.04
N ALA A 130 -9.56 -6.56 -1.19
CA ALA A 130 -9.33 -5.92 -2.48
C ALA A 130 -10.21 -4.67 -2.64
N LEU A 131 -9.60 -3.49 -2.56
CA LEU A 131 -10.19 -2.24 -3.01
C LEU A 131 -9.79 -2.08 -4.47
N ILE A 132 -10.61 -2.60 -5.38
CA ILE A 132 -10.42 -2.45 -6.82
C ILE A 132 -10.63 -0.96 -7.17
N PRO A 133 -9.63 -0.27 -7.75
CA PRO A 133 -9.81 1.13 -8.17
C PRO A 133 -11.01 1.26 -9.12
N GLY A 134 -11.98 2.10 -8.75
CA GLY A 134 -13.25 2.26 -9.50
C GLY A 134 -14.45 1.53 -8.90
N HIS A 135 -14.25 0.67 -7.90
CA HIS A 135 -15.32 0.17 -7.02
C HIS A 135 -15.16 0.83 -5.65
N SER A 136 -15.96 1.88 -5.39
CA SER A 136 -16.05 2.49 -4.06
C SER A 136 -16.55 1.44 -3.05
N ASP A 137 -15.73 1.08 -2.06
CA ASP A 137 -16.24 0.41 -0.87
C ASP A 137 -17.13 1.42 -0.13
N ARG A 138 -18.44 1.20 -0.17
CA ARG A 138 -19.44 2.12 0.43
C ARG A 138 -19.18 2.34 1.92
N HIS A 139 -18.53 1.42 2.62
CA HIS A 139 -18.15 1.61 4.01
C HIS A 139 -16.97 2.58 4.16
N LEU A 140 -15.98 2.52 3.28
CA LEU A 140 -14.84 3.44 3.31
C LEU A 140 -15.29 4.87 2.95
N ASP A 141 -16.11 5.02 1.91
CA ASP A 141 -16.69 6.30 1.51
C ASP A 141 -17.59 6.91 2.61
N TYR A 142 -18.36 6.08 3.31
CA TYR A 142 -19.18 6.52 4.43
C TYR A 142 -18.36 7.03 5.60
N HIS A 143 -17.25 6.35 5.93
CA HIS A 143 -16.35 6.78 7.01
C HIS A 143 -15.58 8.05 6.65
N LEU A 144 -15.12 8.19 5.40
CA LEU A 144 -14.44 9.39 4.92
C LEU A 144 -15.36 10.63 4.94
N LYS A 145 -16.65 10.47 4.56
CA LYS A 145 -17.63 11.56 4.55
C LYS A 145 -18.04 12.08 5.94
N ARG A 146 -17.83 11.30 7.00
CA ARG A 146 -18.19 11.67 8.39
C ARG A 146 -17.07 12.35 9.17
N GLN A 147 -15.81 12.27 8.74
CA GLN A 147 -14.66 12.79 9.50
C GLN A 147 -14.30 14.24 9.13
N LYS A 148 -14.99 15.22 9.73
CA LYS A 148 -14.79 16.65 9.43
C LYS A 148 -13.56 17.31 10.08
N ARG A 149 -12.76 16.63 10.93
CA ARG A 149 -11.61 17.24 11.65
C ARG A 149 -10.50 16.24 12.04
N ARG A 150 -9.95 15.46 11.10
CA ARG A 150 -8.95 14.44 11.43
C ARG A 150 -7.80 14.37 10.41
N LEU A 151 -6.57 14.16 10.89
CA LEU A 151 -5.36 14.12 10.06
C LEU A 151 -5.32 12.77 9.32
N ILE A 152 -5.46 12.82 8.00
CA ILE A 152 -5.36 11.66 7.12
C ILE A 152 -4.01 11.72 6.40
N LEU A 153 -3.17 10.71 6.59
CA LEU A 153 -1.92 10.58 5.86
C LEU A 153 -2.09 9.59 4.71
N THR A 154 -1.85 10.06 3.48
CA THR A 154 -1.93 9.23 2.27
C THR A 154 -0.58 9.18 1.56
N THR A 155 -0.15 7.99 1.17
CA THR A 155 1.01 7.81 0.29
C THR A 155 0.55 7.84 -1.17
N LYS A 156 1.22 8.61 -2.03
CA LYS A 156 0.72 8.90 -3.40
C LYS A 156 0.95 7.71 -4.33
N VAL A 157 -0.02 7.39 -5.21
CA VAL A 157 0.15 6.40 -6.30
C VAL A 157 1.16 6.95 -7.30
N ILE A 158 2.19 6.17 -7.63
CA ILE A 158 3.04 6.44 -8.81
C ILE A 158 2.36 5.72 -9.98
N GLN A 159 1.40 6.38 -10.63
CA GLN A 159 0.86 5.88 -11.90
C GLN A 159 1.92 6.10 -12.99
N GLN A 160 2.24 5.06 -13.75
CA GLN A 160 2.93 5.26 -15.03
C GLN A 160 2.05 6.17 -15.89
N SER A 161 2.58 7.34 -16.25
CA SER A 161 2.03 8.15 -17.32
C SER A 161 1.88 7.25 -18.55
N ARG A 162 0.65 7.13 -19.09
CA ARG A 162 0.42 6.50 -20.40
C ARG A 162 1.20 7.30 -21.45
N GLN A 163 2.44 6.92 -21.75
CA GLN A 163 3.16 7.46 -22.89
C GLN A 163 2.70 6.73 -24.15
N LYS A 164 1.89 7.46 -24.93
CA LYS A 164 1.69 7.41 -26.39
C LYS A 164 1.46 6.04 -27.04
N ARG A 165 0.19 5.73 -27.32
CA ARG A 165 -0.22 5.06 -28.56
C ARG A 165 -0.70 6.15 -29.52
N ALA A 166 0.24 6.82 -30.15
CA ALA A 166 0.02 7.68 -31.31
C ALA A 166 1.15 7.35 -32.28
N LEU A 167 0.83 6.52 -33.28
CA LEU A 167 1.46 6.32 -34.59
C LEU A 167 1.07 4.92 -35.10
N SER A 168 -0.14 4.85 -35.67
CA SER A 168 -0.50 3.92 -36.74
C SER A 168 -1.75 4.50 -37.43
N GLU A 169 -1.52 5.57 -38.19
CA GLU A 169 -2.27 5.89 -39.41
C GLU A 169 -1.27 5.81 -40.57
#